data_AF-A0A8J2LTP2-F1
#
_entry.id   AF-A0A8J2LTP2-F1
#
_cell.length_a   1.000
_cell.length_b   1.000
_cell.length_c   1.000
_cell.angle_alpha   90.00
_cell.angle_beta   90.00
_cell.angle_gamma   90.00
#
_symmetry.space_group_name_H-M   'P 1'
#
loop_
_entity.id
_entity.type
_entity.pdbx_description
1 polymer ?
#
loop_
_entity_poly.entity_id
_entity_poly.type
_entity_poly.pdbx_seq_one_letter_code
_entity_poly.pdbx_strand_id
1 'polypeptide(L)'
;VCYELLTCYSDCESEDRPLEASGDPENIHRIISTKCGHLYHFNCLQGWLMQDKTSSLFDKCPNCGTEVDIGDCWKIYPSGDEETQNLEIAIKEVKDARKQLEKSALAVDILQYDAILLF
;
A
#
# COMPACT_ATOMS: atom_id res chain seq x y z
N VAL A 1 13.15 20.14 9.28
CA VAL A 1 12.61 18.79 8.96
C VAL A 1 11.20 18.78 9.53
N CYS A 2 10.18 18.95 8.71
CA CYS A 2 8.81 19.13 9.16
C CYS A 2 8.25 17.79 9.64
N TYR A 3 8.30 17.56 10.95
CA TYR A 3 7.64 16.45 11.62
C TYR A 3 6.23 16.88 12.02
N GLU A 4 5.29 16.90 11.08
CA GLU A 4 3.87 16.92 11.39
C GLU A 4 3.26 15.67 10.74
N LEU A 5 3.41 14.56 11.46
CA LEU A 5 2.76 13.28 11.18
C LEU A 5 1.25 13.50 11.13
N LEU A 6 0.66 13.20 9.97
CA LEU A 6 -0.78 13.04 9.72
C LEU A 6 -1.69 13.93 10.57
N THR A 7 -2.06 15.10 10.03
CA THR A 7 -3.19 15.86 10.56
C THR A 7 -4.48 15.11 10.24
N CYS A 8 -4.86 14.18 11.12
CA CYS A 8 -6.23 13.72 11.21
C CYS A 8 -7.06 14.92 11.69
N TYR A 9 -7.83 15.53 10.79
CA TYR A 9 -8.87 16.47 11.23
C TYR A 9 -9.84 15.68 12.11
N SER A 10 -10.10 16.22 13.30
CA SER A 10 -10.69 15.60 14.49
C SER A 10 -11.76 14.52 14.21
N ASP A 11 -11.71 13.44 14.98
CA ASP A 11 -12.74 12.39 15.11
C ASP A 11 -12.82 11.33 13.99
N CYS A 12 -11.71 10.92 13.37
CA CYS A 12 -11.73 9.77 12.47
C CYS A 12 -11.96 8.42 13.21
N GLU A 13 -11.74 8.39 14.53
CA GLU A 13 -11.94 7.22 15.40
C GLU A 13 -13.33 7.15 16.05
N SER A 14 -14.30 8.01 15.71
CA SER A 14 -15.65 7.82 16.24
C SER A 14 -16.30 6.61 15.58
N GLU A 15 -16.45 5.55 16.37
CA GLU A 15 -17.09 4.25 16.04
C GLU A 15 -18.54 4.38 15.51
N ASP A 16 -19.08 5.59 15.40
CA ASP A 16 -20.47 5.91 15.05
C ASP A 16 -20.65 6.57 13.67
N ARG A 17 -19.61 6.69 12.82
CA ARG A 17 -19.78 7.28 11.48
C ARG A 17 -20.42 6.24 10.53
N PRO A 18 -21.60 6.51 9.92
CA PRO A 18 -22.29 5.52 9.09
C PRO A 18 -21.39 5.03 7.95
N LEU A 19 -21.16 3.71 7.91
CA LEU A 19 -20.33 2.96 6.95
C LEU A 19 -20.81 3.03 5.47
N GLU A 20 -21.66 3.98 5.10
CA GLU A 20 -22.43 3.93 3.84
C GLU A 20 -21.89 4.87 2.75
N ALA A 21 -20.57 4.98 2.58
CA ALA A 21 -20.00 5.71 1.43
C ALA A 21 -18.88 4.99 0.67
N SER A 22 -18.28 3.95 1.23
CA SER A 22 -17.31 3.12 0.51
C SER A 22 -17.30 1.73 1.14
N GLY A 23 -17.85 0.73 0.45
CA GLY A 23 -18.06 -0.63 0.97
C GLY A 23 -16.79 -1.46 1.20
N ASP A 24 -15.76 -0.86 1.79
CA ASP A 24 -14.52 -1.49 2.15
C ASP A 24 -13.98 -0.87 3.47
N PRO A 25 -14.25 -1.49 4.63
CA PRO A 25 -13.86 -0.96 5.93
C PRO A 25 -12.34 -0.88 6.12
N GLU A 26 -11.54 -1.58 5.29
CA GLU A 26 -10.08 -1.54 5.33
C GLU A 26 -9.48 -0.28 4.66
N ASN A 27 -10.28 0.49 3.91
CA ASN A 27 -9.79 1.65 3.14
C ASN A 27 -10.00 3.02 3.82
N ILE A 28 -10.67 3.07 4.97
CA ILE A 28 -11.11 4.32 5.64
C ILE A 28 -9.91 5.19 6.06
N HIS A 29 -8.82 4.56 6.49
CA HIS A 29 -7.60 5.22 6.98
C HIS A 29 -6.45 5.15 5.97
N ARG A 30 -6.75 4.97 4.68
CA ARG A 30 -5.71 4.94 3.66
C ARG A 30 -4.96 6.27 3.61
N ILE A 31 -3.64 6.22 3.74
CA ILE A 31 -2.77 7.39 3.62
C ILE A 31 -2.60 7.76 2.15
N ILE A 32 -2.78 9.03 1.85
CA ILE A 32 -2.52 9.64 0.54
C ILE A 32 -1.57 10.84 0.70
N SER A 33 -0.79 11.10 -0.34
CA SER A 33 0.04 12.28 -0.47
C SER A 33 -0.54 13.21 -1.53
N THR A 34 -0.68 14.48 -1.19
CA THR A 34 -1.03 15.53 -2.15
C THR A 34 0.16 15.84 -3.07
N LYS A 35 -0.09 16.49 -4.22
CA LYS A 35 1.00 16.97 -5.11
C LYS A 35 1.98 17.92 -4.42
N CYS A 36 1.53 18.62 -3.38
CA CYS A 36 2.37 19.50 -2.56
C CYS A 36 3.17 18.76 -1.47
N GLY A 37 3.03 17.43 -1.35
CA GLY A 37 3.82 16.58 -0.46
C GLY A 37 3.22 16.35 0.93
N HIS A 38 2.10 16.99 1.26
CA HIS A 38 1.43 16.79 2.55
C HIS A 38 0.61 15.50 2.55
N LEU A 39 0.60 14.81 3.70
CA LEU A 39 -0.02 13.51 3.91
C LEU A 39 -1.34 13.63 4.67
N TYR A 40 -2.35 12.89 4.22
CA TYR A 40 -3.68 12.85 4.84
C TYR A 40 -4.27 11.44 4.75
N HIS A 41 -5.24 11.12 5.61
CA HIS A 41 -6.17 10.04 5.31
C HIS A 41 -7.08 10.46 4.15
N PHE A 42 -7.39 9.52 3.26
CA PHE A 42 -8.26 9.77 2.11
C PHE A 42 -9.58 10.42 2.52
N ASN A 43 -10.27 9.86 3.52
CA ASN A 43 -11.56 10.38 3.99
C ASN A 43 -11.45 11.76 4.66
N CYS A 44 -10.36 12.04 5.36
CA CYS A 44 -10.14 13.35 5.98
C CYS A 44 -9.98 14.45 4.93
N LEU A 45 -9.13 14.21 3.91
CA LEU A 45 -8.95 15.17 2.84
C LEU A 45 -10.21 15.29 1.99
N GLN A 46 -10.88 14.18 1.70
CA GLN A 46 -12.14 14.18 0.95
C GLN A 46 -13.22 14.99 1.67
N GLY A 47 -13.38 14.77 2.99
CA GLY A 47 -14.32 15.53 3.79
C GLY A 47 -14.01 17.03 3.82
N TRP A 48 -12.73 17.39 3.94
CA TRP A 48 -12.28 18.79 3.88
C TRP A 48 -12.66 19.47 2.56
N LEU A 49 -12.36 18.83 1.43
CA LEU A 49 -12.66 19.37 0.10
C LEU A 49 -14.16 19.44 -0.19
N MET A 50 -14.95 18.53 0.38
CA MET A 50 -16.40 18.57 0.24
C MET A 50 -17.07 19.67 1.08
N GLN A 51 -16.46 20.11 2.18
CA GLN A 51 -17.03 21.14 3.07
C GLN A 51 -16.91 22.57 2.51
N ASP A 52 -15.89 22.87 1.70
CA ASP A 52 -15.59 24.25 1.25
C ASP A 52 -16.23 24.64 -0.10
N LYS A 53 -17.33 23.98 -0.49
CA LYS A 53 -18.05 24.27 -1.75
C LYS A 53 -18.73 25.64 -1.80
N THR A 54 -18.73 26.39 -0.70
CA THR A 54 -19.40 27.69 -0.60
C THR A 54 -18.49 28.87 -0.93
N SER A 55 -17.16 28.73 -1.01
CA SER A 55 -16.28 29.91 -1.02
C SER A 55 -15.07 29.92 -1.97
N SER A 56 -14.65 28.79 -2.54
CA SER A 56 -13.44 28.75 -3.39
C SER A 56 -13.65 28.00 -4.71
N LEU A 57 -13.15 28.55 -5.82
CA LEU A 57 -13.18 27.91 -7.15
C LEU A 57 -12.34 26.62 -7.23
N PHE A 58 -11.49 26.37 -6.22
CA PHE A 58 -10.53 25.27 -6.20
C PHE A 58 -10.42 24.68 -4.80
N ASP A 59 -10.33 23.36 -4.78
CA ASP A 59 -9.99 22.54 -3.64
C ASP A 59 -8.54 22.83 -3.21
N LYS A 60 -8.33 23.22 -1.94
CA LYS A 60 -7.03 23.67 -1.43
C LYS A 60 -6.49 22.75 -0.34
N CYS A 61 -5.18 22.53 -0.37
CA CYS A 61 -4.44 21.86 0.68
C CYS A 61 -4.63 22.61 2.03
N PRO A 62 -5.04 21.92 3.11
CA PRO A 62 -5.17 22.52 4.43
C PRO A 62 -3.87 23.17 4.96
N ASN A 63 -2.70 22.58 4.64
CA ASN A 63 -1.43 23.03 5.20
C ASN A 63 -0.81 24.22 4.47
N CYS A 64 -0.91 24.27 3.13
CA CYS A 64 -0.19 25.27 2.33
C CYS A 64 -1.06 26.03 1.33
N GLY A 65 -2.36 25.73 1.25
CA GLY A 65 -3.29 26.40 0.35
C GLY A 65 -3.07 26.13 -1.14
N THR A 66 -2.12 25.26 -1.50
CA THR A 66 -1.90 24.81 -2.88
C THR A 66 -3.15 24.10 -3.40
N GLU A 67 -3.47 24.30 -4.67
CA GLU A 67 -4.58 23.59 -5.32
C GLU A 67 -4.34 22.07 -5.27
N VAL A 68 -5.36 21.33 -4.85
CA VAL A 68 -5.32 19.89 -4.66
C VAL A 68 -6.59 19.29 -5.23
N ASP A 69 -6.44 18.32 -6.13
CA ASP A 69 -7.52 17.42 -6.51
C ASP A 69 -7.25 16.04 -5.87
N ILE A 70 -8.29 15.38 -5.40
CA ILE A 70 -8.23 14.00 -4.89
C ILE A 70 -7.77 13.05 -6.00
N GLY A 71 -8.19 13.28 -7.24
CA GLY A 71 -7.76 12.48 -8.40
C GLY A 71 -6.25 12.53 -8.65
N ASP A 72 -5.61 13.58 -8.16
CA ASP A 72 -4.18 13.87 -8.33
C ASP A 72 -3.32 13.45 -7.12
N CYS A 73 -3.93 12.89 -6.07
CA CYS A 73 -3.25 12.43 -4.88
C CYS A 73 -2.66 11.02 -5.05
N TRP A 74 -1.51 10.78 -4.41
CA TRP A 74 -0.75 9.53 -4.53
C TRP A 74 -1.09 8.62 -3.37
N LYS A 75 -1.47 7.37 -3.67
CA LYS A 75 -1.75 6.36 -2.63
C LYS A 75 -0.45 5.89 -2.02
N ILE A 76 -0.33 5.98 -0.70
CA ILE A 76 0.83 5.51 0.05
C ILE A 76 0.53 4.13 0.60
N TYR A 77 1.44 3.20 0.33
CA TYR A 77 1.45 1.86 0.90
C TYR A 77 2.69 1.75 1.77
N PRO A 78 2.54 1.66 3.10
CA PRO A 78 3.67 1.41 3.98
C PRO A 78 4.38 0.13 3.51
N SER A 79 5.70 0.20 3.35
CA SER A 79 6.53 -0.97 3.08
C SER A 79 7.25 -1.37 4.35
N GLY A 80 7.37 -2.67 4.62
CA GLY A 80 8.19 -3.19 5.72
C GLY A 80 7.46 -3.33 7.06
N ASP A 81 6.14 -3.48 7.04
CA ASP A 81 5.43 -4.11 8.15
C ASP A 81 5.89 -5.58 8.32
N GLU A 82 5.66 -6.14 9.51
CA GLU A 82 6.11 -7.49 9.84
C GLU A 82 5.53 -8.54 8.87
N GLU A 83 4.31 -8.34 8.39
CA GLU A 83 3.66 -9.25 7.44
C GLU A 83 4.34 -9.21 6.06
N THR A 84 4.64 -8.02 5.51
CA THR A 84 5.38 -7.93 4.23
C THR A 84 6.80 -8.48 4.34
N GLN A 85 7.50 -8.26 5.46
CA GLN A 85 8.81 -8.87 5.69
C GLN A 85 8.73 -10.39 5.77
N ASN A 86 7.75 -10.93 6.49
CA ASN A 86 7.52 -12.37 6.60
C ASN A 86 7.18 -12.99 5.24
N LEU A 87 6.38 -12.31 4.43
CA LEU A 87 6.04 -12.77 3.08
C LEU A 87 7.26 -12.77 2.16
N GLU A 88 8.12 -11.75 2.23
CA GLU A 88 9.38 -11.70 1.48
C GLU A 88 10.31 -12.86 1.83
N ILE A 89 10.43 -13.20 3.12
CA ILE A 89 11.20 -14.34 3.60
C ILE A 89 10.63 -15.64 3.03
N ALA A 90 9.31 -15.87 3.16
CA ALA A 90 8.65 -17.07 2.65
C ALA A 90 8.82 -17.22 1.13
N ILE A 91 8.68 -16.14 0.36
CA ILE A 91 8.89 -16.13 -1.09
C ILE A 91 10.33 -16.54 -1.43
N LYS A 92 11.31 -16.08 -0.65
CA LYS A 92 12.72 -16.42 -0.86
C LYS A 92 12.97 -17.90 -0.60
N GLU A 93 12.45 -18.45 0.50
CA GLU A 93 12.58 -19.87 0.84
C GLU A 93 11.99 -20.78 -0.25
N VAL A 94 10.78 -20.44 -0.74
CA VAL A 94 10.15 -21.19 -1.83
C VAL A 94 10.98 -21.13 -3.12
N LYS A 95 11.52 -19.96 -3.46
CA LYS A 95 12.39 -19.80 -4.64
C LYS A 95 13.66 -20.64 -4.54
N ASP A 96 14.27 -20.70 -3.36
CA ASP A 96 15.50 -21.46 -3.15
C ASP A 96 15.22 -22.97 -3.14
N ALA A 97 14.14 -23.42 -2.52
CA ALA A 97 13.68 -24.81 -2.59
C ALA A 97 13.40 -25.25 -4.03
N ARG A 98 12.74 -24.40 -4.83
CA ARG A 98 12.48 -24.70 -6.25
C ARG A 98 13.78 -24.89 -7.04
N LYS A 99 14.76 -23.99 -6.86
CA LYS A 99 16.07 -24.12 -7.51
C LYS A 99 16.81 -25.38 -7.09
N GLN A 100 16.67 -25.80 -5.83
CA GLN A 100 17.27 -27.06 -5.37
C GLN A 100 16.60 -28.27 -6.03
N LEU A 101 15.27 -28.26 -6.15
CA LEU A 101 14.51 -29.32 -6.82
C LEU A 101 14.85 -29.41 -8.31
N GLU A 102 14.99 -28.27 -8.99
CA GLU A 102 15.42 -28.23 -10.40
C GLU A 102 16.82 -28.85 -10.57
N LYS A 103 17.75 -28.55 -9.65
CA LYS A 103 19.09 -29.15 -9.66
C LYS A 103 19.09 -30.65 -9.37
N SER A 104 18.28 -31.10 -8.41
CA SER A 104 18.21 -32.52 -8.07
C SER A 104 17.53 -33.33 -9.17
N ALA A 105 16.50 -32.79 -9.82
CA ALA A 105 15.86 -33.41 -10.98
C ALA A 105 16.87 -33.63 -12.12
N LEU A 106 17.67 -32.62 -12.46
CA LEU A 106 18.72 -32.74 -13.47
C LEU A 106 19.76 -33.82 -13.11
N ALA A 107 20.14 -33.91 -11.83
CA ALA A 107 21.09 -34.92 -11.38
C ALA A 107 20.53 -36.35 -11.50
N VAL A 108 19.23 -36.55 -11.23
CA VAL A 108 18.56 -37.83 -11.41
C VAL A 108 18.54 -38.23 -12.88
N ASP A 109 18.21 -37.30 -13.78
CA ASP A 109 18.20 -37.56 -15.22
C ASP A 109 19.57 -38.06 -15.71
N ILE A 110 20.66 -37.39 -15.31
CA ILE A 110 22.03 -37.77 -15.69
C ILE A 110 22.34 -39.20 -15.22
N LEU A 111 22.04 -39.54 -13.96
CA LEU A 111 22.30 -40.88 -13.41
C LEU A 111 21.46 -41.96 -14.09
N GLN A 112 20.24 -41.64 -14.52
CA GLN A 112 19.41 -42.57 -15.29
C GLN A 112 19.98 -42.83 -16.69
N TYR A 113 20.47 -41.80 -17.38
CA TYR A 113 21.14 -41.96 -18.67
C TYR A 113 22.40 -42.83 -18.55
N ASP A 114 23.24 -42.59 -17.54
CA ASP A 114 24.44 -43.38 -17.30
C ASP A 114 24.11 -44.85 -17.00
N ALA A 115 23.03 -45.13 -16.27
CA ALA A 115 22.59 -46.49 -15.99
C ALA A 115 22.12 -47.24 -17.25
N ILE A 116 21.49 -46.54 -18.21
CA ILE A 116 21.02 -47.15 -19.47
C ILE A 116 22.19 -47.50 -20.39
N LEU A 117 23.26 -46.68 -20.42
CA LEU A 117 24.43 -46.89 -21.29
C LEU A 117 25.36 -48.02 -20.82
N LEU A 118 25.13 -48.57 -19.62
CA LEU A 118 25.93 -49.66 -19.04
C LEU A 118 25.30 -51.06 -19.23
N PHE A 119 24.17 -51.17 -19.93
CA PHE A 119 23.52 -52.43 -20.35
C PHE A 119 23.43 -52.51 -21.87
#